data_AF-A0A9X0BB61-F1
#
_entry.id   AF-A0A9X0BB61-F1
#
_cell.length_a   1.000
_cell.length_b   1.000
_cell.length_c   1.000
_cell.angle_alpha   90.00
_cell.angle_beta   90.00
_cell.angle_gamma   90.00
#
_symmetry.space_group_name_H-M   'P 1'
#
loop_
_entity.id
_entity.type
_entity.pdbx_description
1 polymer ?
#
loop_
_entity_poly.entity_id
_entity_poly.type
_entity_poly.pdbx_seq_one_letter_code
_entity_poly.pdbx_strand_id
1 'polypeptide(L)'
;MVQDIPTEKTAPGITWKITTYQDKDQLVEALHGVHTVLSFLVTQEDPASIAQKNLIDAAIQAGVLEYTLFQPGTFVNYLTHPYQSAKHLHSMELFFDFENRRAIFIDDGDNDRMSFITVEDFTKVIVQAVEFDGEWPVIGGIRGTDISIGNLIALGEKVRATHDGAYSVSDEWNRLLPSFQPAPIEEFLAKSWHGKP
;
A
#
# COMPACT_ATOMS: atom_id res chain seq x y z
N MET A 1 16.72 -3.14 -8.29
CA MET A 1 18.00 -2.91 -7.57
C MET A 1 17.99 -3.84 -6.36
N VAL A 2 19.03 -4.65 -6.17
CA VAL A 2 19.23 -5.41 -4.92
C VAL A 2 19.39 -4.37 -3.81
N GLN A 3 18.51 -4.35 -2.82
CA GLN A 3 18.75 -3.54 -1.63
C GLN A 3 19.97 -4.12 -0.90
N ASP A 4 20.96 -3.27 -0.61
CA ASP A 4 22.14 -3.61 0.15
C ASP A 4 21.75 -4.21 1.53
N ILE A 5 22.56 -5.14 2.02
CA ILE A 5 22.43 -5.74 3.35
C ILE A 5 22.29 -4.59 4.38
N PRO A 6 21.31 -4.64 5.31
CA PRO A 6 21.23 -3.66 6.38
C PRO A 6 22.59 -3.59 7.11
N THR A 7 23.26 -2.45 7.00
CA THR A 7 24.55 -2.22 7.65
C THR A 7 24.39 -2.00 9.16
N GLU A 8 23.15 -1.85 9.62
CA GLU A 8 22.79 -1.75 11.03
C GLU A 8 22.71 -3.11 11.71
N LYS A 9 23.08 -3.11 12.99
CA LYS A 9 23.01 -4.28 13.87
C LYS A 9 21.54 -4.73 13.97
N THR A 10 21.25 -5.93 13.50
CA THR A 10 19.91 -6.50 13.57
C THR A 10 19.50 -6.67 15.03
N ALA A 11 18.24 -6.35 15.34
CA ALA A 11 17.75 -6.44 16.72
C ALA A 11 17.85 -7.90 17.23
N PRO A 12 18.05 -8.11 18.55
CA PRO A 12 18.10 -9.45 19.12
C PRO A 12 16.84 -10.26 18.76
N GLY A 13 17.04 -11.50 18.28
CA GLY A 13 15.94 -12.39 17.86
C GLY A 13 15.57 -12.31 16.38
N ILE A 14 16.17 -11.39 15.59
CA ILE A 14 15.93 -11.31 14.14
C ILE A 14 17.02 -12.06 13.38
N THR A 15 16.60 -13.01 12.54
CA THR A 15 17.47 -13.71 11.59
C THR A 15 17.13 -13.29 10.16
N TRP A 16 18.15 -13.04 9.34
CA TRP A 16 17.98 -12.69 7.93
C TRP A 16 18.58 -13.79 7.06
N LYS A 17 17.87 -14.14 5.98
CA LYS A 17 18.37 -15.02 4.92
C LYS A 17 18.18 -14.32 3.58
N ILE A 18 19.24 -14.29 2.78
CA ILE A 18 19.19 -13.76 1.41
C ILE A 18 18.83 -14.94 0.49
N THR A 19 17.84 -14.75 -0.39
CA THR A 19 17.42 -15.74 -1.38
C THR A 19 17.01 -15.04 -2.68
N THR A 20 16.95 -15.81 -3.76
CA THR A 20 16.49 -15.35 -5.07
C THR A 20 15.00 -15.60 -5.30
N TYR A 21 14.34 -16.36 -4.42
CA TYR A 21 12.98 -16.89 -4.60
C TYR A 21 12.78 -17.78 -5.85
N GLN A 22 13.85 -18.12 -6.56
CA GLN A 22 13.82 -19.00 -7.73
C GLN A 22 14.17 -20.45 -7.39
N ASP A 23 14.96 -20.65 -6.34
CA ASP A 23 15.35 -21.97 -5.85
C ASP A 23 14.40 -22.41 -4.72
N LYS A 24 13.55 -23.39 -5.02
CA LYS A 24 12.54 -23.88 -4.10
C LYS A 24 13.14 -24.65 -2.93
N ASP A 25 14.20 -25.44 -3.16
CA ASP A 25 14.83 -26.25 -2.10
C ASP A 25 15.50 -25.33 -1.07
N GLN A 26 16.14 -24.24 -1.55
CA GLN A 26 16.67 -23.20 -0.67
C GLN A 26 15.57 -22.54 0.17
N LEU A 27 14.39 -22.28 -0.40
CA LEU A 27 13.26 -21.71 0.33
C LEU A 27 12.71 -22.69 1.37
N VAL A 28 12.62 -23.99 1.05
CA VAL A 28 12.18 -25.02 2.02
C VAL A 28 13.14 -25.06 3.21
N GLU A 29 14.45 -25.07 2.95
CA GLU A 29 15.47 -25.00 4.01
C GLU A 29 15.37 -23.70 4.82
N ALA A 30 15.02 -22.58 4.17
CA ALA A 30 14.82 -21.31 4.84
C ALA A 30 13.62 -21.31 5.80
N LEU A 31 12.56 -22.06 5.46
CA LEU A 31 11.28 -22.06 6.15
C LEU A 31 11.12 -23.19 7.18
N HIS A 32 12.06 -24.13 7.27
CA HIS A 32 11.99 -25.18 8.29
C HIS A 32 11.90 -24.61 9.71
N GLY A 33 10.88 -25.03 10.46
CA GLY A 33 10.61 -24.56 11.82
C GLY A 33 9.90 -23.20 11.90
N VAL A 34 9.54 -22.60 10.76
CA VAL A 34 8.73 -21.36 10.72
C VAL A 34 7.25 -21.71 10.84
N HIS A 35 6.58 -21.12 11.83
CA HIS A 35 5.15 -21.31 12.06
C HIS A 35 4.28 -20.53 11.06
N THR A 36 4.57 -19.23 10.88
CA THR A 36 3.76 -18.29 10.08
C THR A 36 4.64 -17.56 9.07
N VAL A 37 4.16 -17.43 7.83
CA VAL A 37 4.81 -16.67 6.77
C VAL A 37 3.91 -15.51 6.32
N LEU A 38 4.43 -14.29 6.46
CA LEU A 38 3.81 -13.07 5.94
C LEU A 38 4.51 -12.69 4.63
N SER A 39 3.84 -12.83 3.48
CA SER A 39 4.41 -12.44 2.19
C SER A 39 3.97 -11.02 1.81
N PHE A 40 4.93 -10.21 1.40
CA PHE A 40 4.73 -8.84 0.88
C PHE A 40 5.33 -8.69 -0.52
N LEU A 41 5.48 -9.79 -1.27
CA LEU A 41 6.06 -9.77 -2.61
C LEU A 41 5.20 -8.94 -3.56
N VAL A 42 5.85 -8.01 -4.26
CA VAL A 42 5.20 -7.17 -5.27
C VAL A 42 5.24 -7.90 -6.61
N THR A 43 4.08 -8.14 -7.21
CA THR A 43 3.96 -8.92 -8.45
C THR A 43 4.31 -8.12 -9.72
N GLN A 44 4.50 -6.79 -9.63
CA GLN A 44 4.79 -5.93 -10.79
C GLN A 44 6.07 -6.32 -11.54
N GLU A 45 7.10 -6.81 -10.83
CA GLU A 45 8.36 -7.24 -11.43
C GLU A 45 8.40 -8.76 -11.75
N ASP A 46 7.30 -9.48 -11.50
CA ASP A 46 7.18 -10.92 -11.71
C ASP A 46 5.84 -11.29 -12.38
N PRO A 47 5.73 -11.09 -13.72
CA PRO A 47 4.48 -11.26 -14.46
C PRO A 47 3.88 -12.67 -14.38
N ALA A 48 4.73 -13.68 -14.15
CA ALA A 48 4.31 -15.06 -13.99
C ALA A 48 4.12 -15.47 -12.52
N SER A 49 4.38 -14.55 -11.57
CA SER A 49 4.33 -14.74 -10.11
C SER A 49 5.13 -15.97 -9.67
N ILE A 50 6.27 -16.21 -10.31
CA ILE A 50 7.15 -17.36 -10.06
C ILE A 50 7.66 -17.33 -8.62
N ALA A 51 8.15 -16.19 -8.13
CA ALA A 51 8.69 -16.06 -6.78
C ALA A 51 7.62 -16.37 -5.73
N GLN A 52 6.41 -15.83 -5.93
CA GLN A 52 5.27 -16.05 -5.06
C GLN A 52 4.80 -17.51 -5.07
N LYS A 53 4.74 -18.16 -6.24
CA LYS A 53 4.40 -19.58 -6.37
C LYS A 53 5.43 -20.48 -5.68
N ASN A 54 6.71 -20.20 -5.91
CA ASN A 54 7.79 -20.95 -5.27
C ASN A 54 7.75 -20.81 -3.74
N LEU A 55 7.46 -19.61 -3.23
CA LEU A 55 7.33 -19.38 -1.80
C LEU A 55 6.14 -20.15 -1.19
N ILE A 56 5.00 -20.19 -1.87
CA ILE A 56 3.84 -20.99 -1.45
C ILE A 56 4.22 -22.47 -1.40
N ASP A 57 4.78 -23.00 -2.49
CA ASP A 57 5.16 -24.41 -2.58
C ASP A 57 6.20 -24.80 -1.52
N ALA A 58 7.14 -23.89 -1.22
CA ALA A 58 8.16 -24.11 -0.20
C ALA A 58 7.57 -24.06 1.21
N ALA A 59 6.63 -23.15 1.49
CA ALA A 59 5.94 -23.08 2.77
C ALA A 59 5.15 -24.36 3.06
N ILE A 60 4.45 -24.89 2.06
CA ILE A 60 3.73 -26.16 2.14
C ILE A 60 4.71 -27.30 2.45
N GLN A 61 5.83 -27.40 1.72
CA GLN A 61 6.81 -28.46 1.91
C GLN A 61 7.55 -28.38 3.25
N ALA A 62 7.82 -27.18 3.75
CA ALA A 62 8.48 -26.96 5.04
C ALA A 62 7.55 -27.20 6.25
N GLY A 63 6.24 -27.35 6.02
CA GLY A 63 5.25 -27.56 7.08
C GLY A 63 4.86 -26.27 7.81
N VAL A 64 4.90 -25.13 7.13
CA VAL A 64 4.39 -23.85 7.65
C VAL A 64 2.89 -23.98 7.93
N LEU A 65 2.45 -23.52 9.10
CA LEU A 65 1.06 -23.65 9.54
C LEU A 65 0.17 -22.53 9.01
N GLU A 66 0.69 -21.31 8.94
CA GLU A 66 -0.06 -20.13 8.50
C GLU A 66 0.67 -19.40 7.38
N TYR A 67 -0.08 -19.04 6.34
CA TYR A 67 0.44 -18.32 5.19
C TYR A 67 -0.56 -17.31 4.68
N THR A 68 -0.12 -16.09 4.41
CA THR A 68 -0.88 -15.14 3.59
C THR A 68 0.02 -14.24 2.76
N LEU A 69 -0.43 -13.97 1.54
CA LEU A 69 0.07 -12.88 0.71
C LEU A 69 -0.72 -11.61 1.04
N PHE A 70 -0.08 -10.64 1.69
CA PHE A 70 -0.66 -9.32 1.88
C PHE A 70 -0.56 -8.52 0.59
N GLN A 71 -1.72 -8.09 0.10
CA GLN A 71 -1.81 -7.18 -1.04
C GLN A 71 -2.42 -5.88 -0.54
N PRO A 72 -1.58 -4.94 -0.05
CA PRO A 72 -2.07 -3.59 0.14
C PRO A 72 -2.43 -3.02 -1.23
N GLY A 73 -3.45 -2.16 -1.27
CA GLY A 73 -3.59 -1.21 -2.36
C GLY A 73 -2.37 -0.28 -2.43
N THR A 74 -2.49 0.84 -3.14
CA THR A 74 -1.43 1.84 -3.19
C THR A 74 -1.35 2.62 -1.88
N PHE A 75 -0.15 2.92 -1.38
CA PHE A 75 -0.06 3.77 -0.20
C PHE A 75 -0.37 5.23 -0.56
N VAL A 76 -1.32 5.85 0.17
CA VAL A 76 -1.62 7.30 0.06
C VAL A 76 -0.36 8.13 0.29
N ASN A 77 0.53 7.65 1.15
CA ASN A 77 1.82 8.25 1.47
C ASN A 77 2.66 8.57 0.23
N TYR A 78 2.50 7.82 -0.87
CA TYR A 78 3.22 8.10 -2.12
C TYR A 78 2.71 9.34 -2.85
N LEU A 79 1.45 9.72 -2.65
CA LEU A 79 0.88 10.97 -3.19
C LEU A 79 1.43 12.23 -2.49
N THR A 80 2.29 12.08 -1.48
CA THR A 80 3.00 13.19 -0.82
C THR A 80 4.43 13.36 -1.30
N HIS A 81 4.90 12.55 -2.27
CA HIS A 81 6.24 12.69 -2.85
C HIS A 81 6.50 14.13 -3.33
N PRO A 82 7.71 14.70 -3.13
CA PRO A 82 8.91 14.11 -2.53
C PRO A 82 8.96 14.12 -1.00
N TYR A 83 7.93 14.64 -0.34
CA TYR A 83 7.91 14.77 1.11
C TYR A 83 7.62 13.43 1.80
N GLN A 84 8.54 13.04 2.67
CA GLN A 84 8.43 11.84 3.49
C GLN A 84 7.29 11.99 4.51
N SER A 85 6.20 11.24 4.34
CA SER A 85 5.05 11.26 5.26
C SER A 85 5.10 10.16 6.34
N ALA A 86 5.95 9.13 6.16
CA ALA A 86 6.13 8.05 7.12
C ALA A 86 7.61 7.68 7.31
N LYS A 87 8.00 7.33 8.54
CA LYS A 87 9.41 7.10 8.91
C LYS A 87 10.06 5.92 8.17
N HIS A 88 9.31 4.85 7.96
CA HIS A 88 9.82 3.56 7.47
C HIS A 88 9.38 3.23 6.04
N LEU A 89 8.77 4.19 5.34
CA LEU A 89 8.30 3.99 3.97
C LEU A 89 9.07 4.91 3.03
N HIS A 90 9.87 4.37 2.12
CA HIS A 90 10.54 5.19 1.12
C HIS A 90 9.51 5.91 0.23
N SER A 91 9.67 7.22 0.11
CA SER A 91 8.87 8.03 -0.81
C SER A 91 9.15 7.61 -2.25
N MET A 92 8.10 7.46 -3.05
CA MET A 92 8.15 7.03 -4.44
C MET A 92 7.22 7.91 -5.27
N GLU A 93 7.66 8.34 -6.45
CA GLU A 93 6.82 9.05 -7.41
C GLU A 93 5.86 8.05 -8.08
N LEU A 94 4.58 8.40 -8.12
CA LEU A 94 3.56 7.66 -8.86
C LEU A 94 3.24 8.35 -10.17
N PHE A 95 2.48 7.66 -11.03
CA PHE A 95 1.87 8.24 -12.23
C PHE A 95 0.86 9.37 -11.91
N PHE A 96 0.45 9.50 -10.64
CA PHE A 96 -0.19 10.70 -10.09
C PHE A 96 0.83 11.50 -9.27
N ASP A 97 1.43 12.48 -9.93
CA ASP A 97 2.42 13.38 -9.35
C ASP A 97 1.72 14.66 -8.87
N PHE A 98 1.38 14.66 -7.58
CA PHE A 98 0.75 15.81 -6.95
C PHE A 98 1.73 16.99 -6.86
N GLU A 99 3.04 16.74 -6.78
CA GLU A 99 4.06 17.79 -6.71
C GLU A 99 4.08 18.66 -7.95
N ASN A 100 4.22 18.04 -9.11
CA ASN A 100 4.24 18.74 -10.38
C ASN A 100 2.84 18.89 -11.01
N ARG A 101 1.77 18.54 -10.26
CA ARG A 101 0.38 18.59 -10.72
C ARG A 101 0.17 17.86 -12.05
N ARG A 102 0.74 16.66 -12.16
CA ARG A 102 0.73 15.84 -13.36
C ARG A 102 0.05 14.50 -13.08
N ALA A 103 -0.81 14.06 -13.98
CA ALA A 103 -1.34 12.70 -13.98
C ALA A 103 -1.07 12.06 -15.34
N ILE A 104 -0.62 10.81 -15.34
CA ILE A 104 -0.47 9.98 -16.53
C ILE A 104 -1.42 8.79 -16.37
N PHE A 105 -2.37 8.65 -17.28
CA PHE A 105 -3.34 7.57 -17.27
C PHE A 105 -3.74 7.22 -18.71
N ILE A 106 -4.39 6.08 -18.87
CA ILE A 106 -4.84 5.58 -20.18
C ILE A 106 -6.11 6.35 -20.58
N ASP A 107 -6.26 6.67 -21.87
CA ASP A 107 -7.49 7.29 -22.40
C ASP A 107 -8.71 6.41 -22.07
N ASP A 108 -9.84 7.02 -21.72
CA ASP A 108 -11.05 6.36 -21.16
C ASP A 108 -10.86 5.61 -19.82
N GLY A 109 -9.70 5.75 -19.15
CA GLY A 109 -9.41 5.12 -17.85
C GLY A 109 -9.93 5.90 -16.63
N ASP A 110 -10.70 6.96 -16.81
CA ASP A 110 -11.17 7.84 -15.72
C ASP A 110 -12.06 7.12 -14.69
N ASN A 111 -12.76 6.08 -15.13
CA ASN A 111 -13.62 5.25 -14.31
C ASN A 111 -12.87 4.07 -13.63
N ASP A 112 -11.63 3.78 -14.04
CA ASP A 112 -10.81 2.76 -13.41
C ASP A 112 -10.60 3.08 -11.94
N ARG A 113 -10.59 2.05 -11.11
CA ARG A 113 -10.60 2.20 -9.65
C ARG A 113 -9.29 1.73 -9.04
N MET A 114 -8.84 2.50 -8.06
CA MET A 114 -7.68 2.18 -7.24
C MET A 114 -8.08 2.15 -5.78
N SER A 115 -7.51 1.18 -5.07
CA SER A 115 -7.57 1.09 -3.61
C SER A 115 -6.34 1.80 -3.04
N PHE A 116 -6.57 2.74 -2.12
CA PHE A 116 -5.55 3.45 -1.39
C PHE A 116 -5.64 3.18 0.11
N ILE A 117 -4.50 2.99 0.77
CA ILE A 117 -4.43 2.83 2.23
C ILE A 117 -3.23 3.61 2.78
N THR A 118 -3.25 4.03 4.04
CA THR A 118 -2.04 4.59 4.66
C THR A 118 -1.14 3.46 5.17
N VAL A 119 0.18 3.67 5.25
CA VAL A 119 1.08 2.65 5.83
C VAL A 119 0.78 2.42 7.32
N GLU A 120 0.27 3.44 8.00
CA GLU A 120 -0.18 3.37 9.38
C GLU A 120 -1.38 2.44 9.55
N ASP A 121 -2.41 2.56 8.70
CA ASP A 121 -3.58 1.69 8.76
C ASP A 121 -3.25 0.28 8.28
N PHE A 122 -2.39 0.14 7.27
CA PHE A 122 -1.85 -1.15 6.89
C PHE A 122 -1.17 -1.86 8.06
N THR A 123 -0.32 -1.14 8.82
CA THR A 123 0.34 -1.69 10.01
C THR A 123 -0.68 -2.19 11.04
N LYS A 124 -1.78 -1.46 11.25
CA LYS A 124 -2.87 -1.89 12.16
C LYS A 124 -3.55 -3.17 11.68
N VAL A 125 -3.71 -3.36 10.37
CA VAL A 125 -4.25 -4.60 9.79
C VAL A 125 -3.30 -5.77 10.06
N ILE A 126 -1.99 -5.58 9.89
CA ILE A 126 -1.00 -6.64 10.18
C ILE A 126 -1.03 -7.05 11.65
N VAL A 127 -1.08 -6.07 12.57
CA VAL A 127 -1.17 -6.35 14.02
C VAL A 127 -2.42 -7.16 14.35
N GLN A 128 -3.56 -6.84 13.74
CA GLN A 128 -4.78 -7.62 13.95
C GLN A 128 -4.73 -9.00 13.28
N ALA A 129 -4.10 -9.12 12.12
CA ALA A 129 -3.97 -10.40 11.42
C ALA A 129 -3.15 -11.40 12.25
N VAL A 130 -2.03 -10.98 12.85
CA VAL A 130 -1.20 -11.87 13.69
C VAL A 130 -1.88 -12.32 14.99
N GLU A 131 -2.92 -11.62 15.43
CA GLU A 131 -3.76 -11.97 16.60
C GLU A 131 -5.04 -12.72 16.21
N PHE A 132 -5.26 -12.99 14.92
CA PHE A 132 -6.49 -13.59 14.43
C PHE A 132 -6.45 -15.13 14.55
N ASP A 133 -7.30 -15.68 15.41
CA ASP A 133 -7.41 -17.12 15.69
C ASP A 133 -8.10 -17.95 14.57
N GLY A 134 -8.57 -17.32 13.50
CA GLY A 134 -9.29 -17.99 12.41
C GLY A 134 -8.37 -18.44 11.27
N GLU A 135 -8.94 -19.07 10.25
CA GLU A 135 -8.19 -19.45 9.04
C GLU A 135 -7.79 -18.23 8.23
N TRP A 136 -6.50 -18.15 7.86
CA TRP A 136 -5.97 -17.04 7.07
C TRP A 136 -6.25 -17.27 5.57
N PRO A 137 -6.67 -16.23 4.84
CA PRO A 137 -6.75 -16.34 3.39
C PRO A 137 -5.34 -16.43 2.80
N VAL A 138 -5.14 -17.32 1.83
CA VAL A 138 -3.85 -17.41 1.09
C VAL A 138 -3.53 -16.09 0.38
N ILE A 139 -4.57 -15.37 -0.09
CA ILE A 139 -4.47 -14.04 -0.69
C ILE A 139 -5.25 -13.05 0.18
N GLY A 140 -4.54 -12.24 0.97
CA GLY A 140 -5.09 -11.24 1.89
C GLY A 140 -5.12 -9.85 1.25
N GLY A 141 -6.05 -9.64 0.31
CA GLY A 141 -6.28 -8.33 -0.30
C GLY A 141 -6.87 -7.33 0.70
N ILE A 142 -6.30 -6.12 0.75
CA ILE A 142 -6.78 -5.04 1.64
C ILE A 142 -7.34 -3.90 0.80
N ARG A 143 -8.64 -3.63 0.98
CA ARG A 143 -9.32 -2.49 0.35
C ARG A 143 -9.47 -1.36 1.35
N GLY A 144 -8.73 -0.28 1.14
CA GLY A 144 -8.86 0.96 1.90
C GLY A 144 -9.87 1.90 1.25
N THR A 145 -9.45 3.11 0.95
CA THR A 145 -10.22 4.07 0.15
C THR A 145 -10.21 3.63 -1.30
N ASP A 146 -11.38 3.30 -1.82
CA ASP A 146 -11.56 2.92 -3.22
C ASP A 146 -12.10 4.11 -4.02
N ILE A 147 -11.29 4.62 -4.95
CA ILE A 147 -11.55 5.86 -5.68
C ILE A 147 -11.30 5.65 -7.18
N SER A 148 -12.08 6.30 -8.04
CA SER A 148 -11.80 6.29 -9.47
C SER A 148 -10.65 7.24 -9.81
N ILE A 149 -9.96 6.99 -10.94
CA ILE A 149 -8.90 7.86 -11.44
C ILE A 149 -9.40 9.31 -11.59
N GLY A 150 -10.57 9.52 -12.19
CA GLY A 150 -11.15 10.86 -12.34
C GLY A 150 -11.40 11.57 -11.01
N ASN A 151 -11.90 10.85 -10.01
CA ASN A 151 -12.12 11.43 -8.67
C ASN A 151 -10.80 11.69 -7.94
N LEU A 152 -9.77 10.88 -8.16
CA LEU A 152 -8.44 11.12 -7.61
C LEU A 152 -7.80 12.37 -8.22
N ILE A 153 -7.96 12.58 -9.52
CA ILE A 153 -7.50 13.80 -10.22
C ILE A 153 -8.24 15.02 -9.66
N ALA A 154 -9.58 14.98 -9.59
CA ALA A 154 -10.37 16.06 -9.03
C ALA A 154 -9.98 16.38 -7.56
N LEU A 155 -9.66 15.36 -6.77
CA LEU A 155 -9.13 15.54 -5.41
C LEU A 155 -7.75 16.21 -5.44
N GLY A 156 -6.87 15.80 -6.34
CA GLY A 156 -5.56 16.42 -6.55
C GLY A 156 -5.68 17.89 -6.95
N GLU A 157 -6.56 18.22 -7.89
CA GLU A 157 -6.88 19.60 -8.29
C GLU A 157 -7.39 20.41 -7.09
N LYS A 158 -8.33 19.87 -6.31
CA LYS A 158 -8.86 20.54 -5.12
C LYS A 158 -7.77 20.81 -4.08
N VAL A 159 -6.87 19.85 -3.85
CA VAL A 159 -5.79 19.93 -2.84
C VAL A 159 -4.65 20.83 -3.30
N ARG A 160 -4.33 20.85 -4.60
CA ARG A 160 -3.16 21.53 -5.18
C ARG A 160 -3.49 22.84 -5.89
N ALA A 161 -4.75 23.20 -6.09
CA ALA A 161 -5.12 24.49 -6.65
C ALA A 161 -4.70 25.62 -5.69
N THR A 162 -3.76 26.44 -6.14
CA THR A 162 -3.65 27.84 -5.71
C THR A 162 -4.94 28.52 -6.13
N HIS A 163 -5.70 29.09 -5.18
CA HIS A 163 -6.96 29.82 -5.45
C HIS A 163 -6.92 30.62 -6.76
N ASP A 164 -7.45 30.04 -7.83
CA ASP A 164 -8.02 30.76 -8.96
C ASP A 164 -8.93 29.80 -9.75
N GLY A 165 -10.23 29.87 -9.46
CA GLY A 165 -11.27 29.33 -10.35
C GLY A 165 -11.84 27.94 -10.04
N ALA A 166 -11.94 27.51 -8.77
CA ALA A 166 -12.60 26.25 -8.42
C ALA A 166 -14.11 26.25 -8.77
N TYR A 167 -14.56 25.27 -9.56
CA TYR A 167 -15.97 24.95 -9.75
C TYR A 167 -16.60 24.56 -8.40
N SER A 168 -17.72 25.18 -8.05
CA SER A 168 -18.49 24.87 -6.85
C SER A 168 -19.35 23.62 -7.03
N VAL A 169 -19.28 22.69 -6.07
CA VAL A 169 -20.26 21.58 -5.91
C VAL A 169 -21.31 22.00 -4.88
N SER A 170 -22.59 21.72 -5.13
CA SER A 170 -23.69 22.07 -4.22
C SER A 170 -23.69 21.23 -2.93
N ASP A 171 -24.21 21.80 -1.85
CA ASP A 171 -24.30 21.23 -0.48
C ASP A 171 -25.66 20.57 -0.19
N GLU A 172 -26.39 20.17 -1.22
CA GLU A 172 -27.79 19.73 -1.13
C GLU A 172 -27.98 18.53 -0.20
N TRP A 173 -27.04 17.57 -0.21
CA TRP A 173 -27.07 16.42 0.70
C TRP A 173 -26.67 16.76 2.14
N ASN A 174 -25.79 17.75 2.34
CA ASN A 174 -25.41 18.23 3.67
C ASN A 174 -26.55 19.00 4.35
N ARG A 175 -27.41 19.68 3.56
CA ARG A 175 -28.64 20.30 4.06
C ARG A 175 -29.70 19.27 4.44
N LEU A 176 -29.75 18.14 3.73
CA LEU A 176 -30.68 17.05 4.03
C LEU A 176 -30.22 16.18 5.22
N LEU A 177 -28.93 16.17 5.55
CA LEU A 177 -28.32 15.32 6.59
C LEU A 177 -27.37 16.09 7.53
N PRO A 178 -27.87 17.00 8.38
CA PRO A 178 -27.05 17.93 9.19
C PRO A 178 -26.21 17.26 10.29
N SER A 179 -26.49 16.01 10.65
CA SER A 179 -25.72 15.25 11.64
C SER A 179 -24.56 14.44 11.05
N PHE A 180 -24.41 14.40 9.73
CA PHE A 180 -23.34 13.67 9.06
C PHE A 180 -22.06 14.53 9.03
N GLN A 181 -21.01 14.06 9.71
CA GLN A 181 -19.68 14.67 9.70
C GLN A 181 -18.68 13.68 9.08
N PRO A 182 -18.41 13.76 7.76
CA PRO A 182 -17.40 12.91 7.16
C PRO A 182 -16.02 13.27 7.70
N ALA A 183 -15.23 12.29 8.12
CA ALA A 183 -13.81 12.47 8.39
C ALA A 183 -13.09 12.55 7.02
N PRO A 184 -12.61 13.73 6.58
CA PRO A 184 -12.31 13.91 5.18
C PRO A 184 -10.90 13.42 4.83
N ILE A 185 -10.76 12.65 3.74
CA ILE A 185 -9.47 12.49 3.03
C ILE A 185 -8.84 13.86 2.71
N GLU A 186 -9.70 14.86 2.55
CA GLU A 186 -9.37 16.27 2.37
C GLU A 186 -8.66 16.85 3.60
N GLU A 187 -9.03 16.46 4.82
CA GLU A 187 -8.37 16.91 6.05
C GLU A 187 -6.96 16.34 6.15
N PHE A 188 -6.80 15.04 5.82
CA PHE A 188 -5.49 14.41 5.77
C PHE A 188 -4.57 15.04 4.71
N LEU A 189 -5.09 15.24 3.50
CA LEU A 189 -4.32 15.81 2.39
C LEU A 189 -4.06 17.31 2.59
N ALA A 190 -5.03 18.08 3.05
CA ALA A 190 -4.84 19.50 3.38
C ALA A 190 -3.79 19.68 4.49
N LYS A 191 -3.84 18.86 5.55
CA LYS A 191 -2.83 18.87 6.61
C LYS A 191 -1.44 18.51 6.08
N SER A 192 -1.37 17.51 5.20
CA SER A 192 -0.10 17.01 4.64
C SER A 192 0.54 17.99 3.65
N TRP A 193 -0.25 18.83 2.98
CA TRP A 193 0.21 19.83 2.00
C TRP A 193 0.31 21.26 2.55
N HIS A 194 -0.19 21.51 3.77
CA HIS A 194 -0.14 22.83 4.38
C HIS A 194 1.30 23.36 4.55
N GLY A 195 1.56 24.57 4.08
CA GLY A 195 2.84 25.27 4.23
C GLY A 195 3.98 24.77 3.33
N LYS A 196 3.68 23.85 2.42
CA LYS A 196 4.60 23.41 1.36
C LYS A 196 4.45 24.29 0.12
N PRO A 197 5.53 24.49 -0.66
CA PRO A 197 5.55 25.35 -1.84
C PRO A 197 4.54 24.96 -2.93
#